data_AF-A0AA35WCR9-F1
#
_entry.id   AF-A0AA35WCR9-F1
#
_cell.length_a   1.000
_cell.length_b   1.000
_cell.length_c   1.000
_cell.angle_alpha   90.00
_cell.angle_beta   90.00
_cell.angle_gamma   90.00
#
_symmetry.space_group_name_H-M   'P 1'
#
loop_
_entity.id
_entity.type
_entity.pdbx_description
1 polymer ?
#
loop_
_entity_poly.entity_id
_entity_poly.type
_entity_poly.pdbx_seq_one_letter_code
_entity_poly.pdbx_strand_id
1 'polypeptide(L)'
;MRRLNELPDVIARSAEMLEPHHMPHFAYEVARELQRFYEACRVISSEPADAELTKARLLLVDAARIVLEGTLNIMGMNAPERM
;
A
#
# COMPACT_ATOMS: atom_id res chain seq x y z
N MET A 1 7.97 1.93 2.14
CA MET A 1 6.75 1.64 2.94
C MET A 1 6.31 2.74 3.89
N ARG A 2 7.17 3.71 4.28
CA ARG A 2 6.74 4.87 5.08
C ARG A 2 5.57 5.64 4.44
N ARG A 3 5.53 5.63 3.11
CA ARG A 3 4.50 6.23 2.26
C ARG A 3 3.06 5.82 2.61
N LEU A 4 2.85 4.63 3.18
CA LEU A 4 1.51 4.18 3.59
C LEU A 4 0.83 5.17 4.57
N ASN A 5 1.63 5.85 5.41
CA ASN A 5 1.12 6.81 6.38
C ASN A 5 0.78 8.18 5.77
N GLU A 6 1.14 8.43 4.51
CA GLU A 6 0.95 9.72 3.83
C GLU A 6 -0.44 9.86 3.18
N LEU A 7 -1.25 8.78 3.15
CA LEU A 7 -2.57 8.80 2.51
C LEU A 7 -3.48 9.94 3.03
N PRO A 8 -3.60 10.20 4.35
CA PRO A 8 -4.44 11.30 4.84
C PRO A 8 -4.00 12.67 4.30
N ASP A 9 -2.68 12.91 4.25
CA ASP A 9 -2.11 14.17 3.75
C ASP A 9 -2.36 14.34 2.25
N VAL A 10 -2.24 13.24 1.48
CA VAL A 10 -2.53 13.24 0.04
C VAL A 10 -4.00 13.54 -0.21
N ILE A 11 -4.92 12.94 0.55
CA ILE A 11 -6.36 13.21 0.45
C ILE A 11 -6.66 14.68 0.75
N ALA A 12 -6.14 15.20 1.86
CA ALA A 12 -6.35 16.59 2.27
C ALA A 12 -5.86 17.55 1.19
N ARG A 13 -4.63 17.35 0.70
CA ARG A 13 -4.05 18.18 -0.36
C ARG A 13 -4.86 18.10 -1.66
N SER A 14 -5.28 16.91 -2.08
CA SER A 14 -6.11 16.74 -3.28
C SER A 14 -7.43 17.49 -3.18
N ALA A 15 -8.06 17.48 -2.01
CA ALA A 15 -9.32 18.16 -1.76
C ALA A 15 -9.15 19.69 -1.71
N GLU A 16 -8.12 20.18 -1.00
CA GLU A 16 -7.85 21.62 -0.86
C GLU A 16 -7.48 22.28 -2.19
N MET A 17 -6.67 21.61 -3.00
CA MET A 17 -6.16 22.15 -4.26
C MET A 17 -7.09 21.87 -5.46
N LEU A 18 -8.13 21.05 -5.27
CA LEU A 18 -8.98 20.53 -6.36
C LEU A 18 -8.18 19.78 -7.43
N GLU A 19 -7.16 19.04 -6.97
CA GLU A 19 -6.21 18.31 -7.81
C GLU A 19 -6.34 16.80 -7.58
N PRO A 20 -7.28 16.10 -8.25
CA PRO A 20 -7.52 14.68 -8.03
C PRO A 20 -6.39 13.77 -8.51
N HIS A 21 -5.47 14.29 -9.34
CA HIS A 21 -4.37 13.53 -9.93
C HIS A 21 -3.32 13.05 -8.92
N HIS A 22 -3.27 13.61 -7.70
CA HIS A 22 -2.36 13.10 -6.66
C HIS A 22 -2.76 11.71 -6.17
N MET A 23 -4.06 11.37 -6.15
CA MET A 23 -4.55 10.05 -5.73
C MET A 23 -4.03 8.89 -6.60
N PRO A 24 -4.18 8.90 -7.94
CA PRO A 24 -3.66 7.82 -8.78
C PRO A 24 -2.12 7.78 -8.77
N HIS A 25 -1.45 8.92 -8.66
CA HIS A 25 0.02 8.96 -8.52
C HIS A 25 0.47 8.31 -7.22
N PHE A 26 -0.20 8.60 -6.11
CA PHE A 26 0.08 7.98 -4.82
C PHE A 26 -0.15 6.47 -4.84
N ALA A 27 -1.28 6.00 -5.39
CA ALA A 27 -1.53 4.57 -5.55
C ALA A 27 -0.43 3.87 -6.35
N TYR A 28 0.00 4.48 -7.47
CA TYR A 28 1.07 3.95 -8.30
C TYR A 28 2.40 3.84 -7.54
N GLU A 29 2.77 4.87 -6.78
CA GLU A 29 4.01 4.84 -5.98
C GLU A 29 3.96 3.83 -4.82
N VAL A 30 2.80 3.67 -4.16
CA VAL A 30 2.60 2.61 -3.15
C VAL A 30 2.77 1.23 -3.79
N ALA A 31 2.15 0.98 -4.95
CA ALA A 31 2.30 -0.29 -5.67
C ALA A 31 3.76 -0.56 -6.07
N ARG A 32 4.50 0.45 -6.52
CA ARG A 32 5.93 0.32 -6.83
C ARG A 32 6.79 0.03 -5.60
N GLU A 33 6.51 0.67 -4.47
CA GLU A 33 7.19 0.36 -3.21
C GLU A 33 6.89 -1.06 -2.72
N LEU A 34 5.65 -1.53 -2.92
CA LEU A 34 5.25 -2.90 -2.61
C LEU A 34 5.99 -3.91 -3.46
N GLN A 35 6.04 -3.70 -4.79
CA GLN A 35 6.79 -4.57 -5.69
C GLN A 35 8.27 -4.66 -5.29
N ARG A 36 8.92 -3.52 -5.03
CA ARG A 36 10.32 -3.49 -4.55
C ARG A 36 10.50 -4.24 -3.23
N PHE A 37 9.53 -4.15 -2.32
CA PHE A 37 9.55 -4.87 -1.06
C PHE A 37 9.46 -6.39 -1.27
N TYR A 38 8.58 -6.86 -2.16
CA TYR A 38 8.50 -8.28 -2.52
C TYR A 38 9.79 -8.81 -3.14
N GLU A 39 10.44 -8.03 -4.01
CA GLU A 39 11.71 -8.41 -4.63
C GLU A 39 12.86 -8.47 -3.62
N ALA A 40 12.90 -7.53 -2.67
CA ALA A 40 13.98 -7.43 -1.70
C ALA A 40 13.80 -8.36 -0.49
N CYS A 41 12.57 -8.75 -0.14
CA CYS A 41 12.26 -9.48 1.08
C CYS A 41 11.34 -10.67 0.82
N ARG A 42 11.78 -11.87 1.24
CA ARG A 42 10.92 -13.05 1.27
C ARG A 42 9.82 -12.88 2.33
N VAL A 43 8.59 -12.65 1.91
CA VAL A 43 7.45 -12.44 2.83
C VAL A 43 7.08 -13.71 3.58
N ILE A 44 6.96 -14.84 2.86
CA ILE A 44 6.59 -16.13 3.44
C ILE A 44 7.82 -17.05 3.45
N SER A 45 8.32 -17.35 4.65
CA SER A 45 9.36 -18.35 4.88
C SER A 45 8.75 -19.62 5.46
N SER A 46 9.30 -20.77 5.10
CA SER A 46 8.92 -22.07 5.66
C SER A 46 9.75 -22.43 6.90
N GLU A 47 10.77 -21.61 7.21
CA GLU A 47 11.68 -21.83 8.33
C GLU A 47 11.03 -21.39 9.65
N PRO A 48 10.98 -22.24 10.69
CA PRO A 48 10.37 -21.89 11.98
C PRO A 48 11.02 -20.66 12.64
N ALA A 49 12.32 -20.44 12.42
CA ALA A 49 13.06 -19.30 12.96
C ALA A 49 12.58 -17.94 12.39
N ASP A 50 11.97 -17.94 11.21
CA ASP A 50 11.51 -16.74 10.52
C ASP A 50 10.02 -16.42 10.79
N ALA A 51 9.32 -17.23 11.60
CA ALA A 51 7.87 -17.14 11.76
C ALA A 51 7.39 -15.73 12.15
N GLU A 52 8.04 -15.09 13.13
CA GLU A 52 7.71 -13.73 13.57
C GLU A 52 8.03 -12.68 12.49
N LEU A 53 9.10 -12.90 11.72
CA LEU A 53 9.46 -12.01 10.62
C LEU A 53 8.45 -12.12 9.48
N THR A 54 8.01 -13.32 9.13
CA THR A 54 6.93 -13.54 8.16
C THR A 54 5.64 -12.88 8.62
N LYS A 55 5.27 -13.02 9.90
CA LYS A 55 4.09 -12.35 10.46
C LYS A 55 4.18 -10.82 10.33
N ALA A 56 5.32 -10.23 10.69
CA ALA A 56 5.54 -8.79 10.56
C ALA A 56 5.46 -8.31 9.10
N ARG A 57 6.05 -9.08 8.16
CA ARG A 57 6.00 -8.77 6.72
C ARG A 57 4.58 -8.91 6.15
N LEU A 58 3.80 -9.89 6.61
CA LEU A 58 2.40 -10.05 6.21
C LEU A 58 1.54 -8.87 6.68
N LEU A 59 1.73 -8.39 7.91
CA LEU A 59 1.05 -7.19 8.40
C LEU A 59 1.38 -5.95 7.55
N LEU A 60 2.62 -5.83 7.10
CA LEU A 60 3.04 -4.73 6.22
C LEU A 60 2.37 -4.80 4.84
N VAL A 61 2.25 -6.01 4.28
CA VAL A 61 1.52 -6.22 3.02
C VAL A 61 0.03 -5.91 3.18
N ASP A 62 -0.58 -6.34 4.27
CA ASP A 62 -2.00 -6.06 4.54
C ASP A 62 -2.26 -4.56 4.74
N ALA A 63 -1.35 -3.84 5.41
CA ALA A 63 -1.41 -2.39 5.50
C ALA A 63 -1.35 -1.72 4.12
N ALA A 64 -0.50 -2.21 3.21
CA ALA A 64 -0.45 -1.72 1.84
C ALA A 64 -1.75 -2.01 1.07
N ARG A 65 -2.35 -3.20 1.27
CA ARG A 65 -3.66 -3.57 0.71
C ARG A 65 -4.75 -2.58 1.15
N ILE A 66 -4.84 -2.30 2.44
CA ILE A 66 -5.83 -1.38 3.02
C ILE A 66 -5.67 0.04 2.43
N VAL A 67 -4.43 0.53 2.34
CA VAL A 67 -4.13 1.86 1.79
C VAL A 67 -4.49 1.94 0.30
N LEU A 68 -4.15 0.93 -0.49
CA LEU A 68 -4.50 0.87 -1.91
C LEU A 68 -6.01 0.79 -2.11
N GLU A 69 -6.69 -0.05 -1.35
CA GLU A 69 -8.15 -0.18 -1.39
C GLU A 69 -8.83 1.14 -1.04
N GLY A 70 -8.45 1.80 0.05
CA GLY A 70 -8.98 3.11 0.43
C GLY A 70 -8.73 4.18 -0.64
N THR A 71 -7.53 4.18 -1.24
CA THR A 71 -7.17 5.12 -2.32
C THR A 71 -8.02 4.91 -3.57
N LEU A 72 -8.22 3.66 -4.00
CA LEU A 72 -9.04 3.31 -5.17
C LEU A 72 -10.52 3.62 -4.94
N ASN A 73 -11.05 3.30 -3.76
CA ASN A 73 -12.44 3.55 -3.40
C ASN A 73 -12.77 5.05 -3.42
N ILE A 74 -11.86 5.92 -2.96
CA ILE A 74 -12.03 7.39 -3.04
C ILE A 74 -12.11 7.87 -4.49
N MET A 75 -11.40 7.22 -5.41
CA MET A 75 -11.49 7.51 -6.84
C MET A 75 -12.73 6.88 -7.52
N GLY A 76 -13.61 6.21 -6.77
CA GLY A 76 -14.79 5.53 -7.31
C GLY A 76 -14.46 4.23 -8.05
N MET A 77 -13.28 3.65 -7.81
CA MET A 77 -12.86 2.38 -8.40
C MET A 77 -12.98 1.24 -7.39
N ASN A 78 -13.33 0.05 -7.87
CA ASN A 78 -13.29 -1.15 -7.05
C ASN A 78 -11.85 -1.66 -6.94
N ALA A 79 -11.42 -1.99 -5.73
CA ALA A 79 -10.15 -2.69 -5.52
C ALA A 79 -10.25 -4.15 -6.01
N PRO A 80 -9.16 -4.71 -6.56
CA PRO A 80 -9.14 -6.10 -6.99
C PRO A 80 -9.19 -7.05 -5.79
N GLU A 81 -9.98 -8.12 -5.90
CA GLU A 81 -10.10 -9.17 -4.86
C GLU A 81 -8.82 -10.00 -4.71
N ARG A 82 -7.93 -9.95 -5.71
CA ARG A 82 -6.64 -10.62 -5.73
C ARG A 82 -5.57 -9.65 -6.24
N MET A 83 -4.53 -9.44 -5.42
CA MET A 83 -3.28 -8.80 -5.86
C MET A 83 -2.33 -9.85 -6.43
#